data_AF-A0A8I1WY84-F1
#
_entry.id   AF-A0A8I1WY84-F1
#
_cell.length_a   1.000
_cell.length_b   1.000
_cell.length_c   1.000
_cell.angle_alpha   90.00
_cell.angle_beta   90.00
_cell.angle_gamma   90.00
#
_symmetry.space_group_name_H-M   'P 1'
#
loop_
_entity.id
_entity.type
_entity.pdbx_description
1 polymer ?
#
loop_
_entity_poly.entity_id
_entity_poly.type
_entity_poly.pdbx_seq_one_letter_code
_entity_poly.pdbx_strand_id
1 'polypeptide(L)'
;MMKQVITASILMLSMLVGASIPAAEASGTDQHSGDPECAERLDSSMMTMRYDFTHDVVFDVFTRPGGMTEIVLEPGEKIVSMPFAGAEDRWKMIVDESRGDTLQQRVLVRAYRHNCSAGLMIETDRRLYHINLCCSSDAWMERVVWNYR
;
A
#
# COMPACT_ATOMS: atom_id res chain seq x y z
N MET A 1 -57.56 -43.27 10.90
CA MET A 1 -58.68 -42.41 11.33
C MET A 1 -58.37 -41.92 12.74
N MET A 2 -58.04 -40.64 12.90
CA MET A 2 -58.90 -39.59 13.52
C MET A 2 -59.00 -39.76 15.04
N LYS A 3 -58.90 -38.76 15.92
CA LYS A 3 -58.69 -37.29 15.88
C LYS A 3 -58.52 -36.87 17.36
N GLN A 4 -57.64 -35.90 17.62
CA GLN A 4 -57.82 -34.73 18.51
C GLN A 4 -58.29 -34.92 19.97
N VAL A 5 -57.48 -34.42 20.92
CA VAL A 5 -57.97 -33.57 22.03
C VAL A 5 -56.96 -32.42 22.25
N ILE A 6 -57.50 -31.19 22.22
CA ILE A 6 -56.85 -29.89 22.41
C ILE A 6 -57.19 -29.39 23.82
N THR A 7 -56.23 -28.85 24.59
CA THR A 7 -56.41 -27.81 25.64
C THR A 7 -55.01 -27.30 26.03
N ALA A 8 -54.53 -26.16 25.53
CA ALA A 8 -54.70 -24.75 25.95
C ALA A 8 -53.63 -24.24 26.96
N SER A 9 -52.69 -23.47 26.39
CA SER A 9 -52.07 -22.21 26.83
C SER A 9 -51.66 -21.99 28.29
N ILE A 10 -50.38 -21.63 28.50
CA ILE A 10 -49.94 -20.42 29.21
C ILE A 10 -48.62 -19.94 28.55
N LEU A 11 -48.59 -18.66 28.19
CA LEU A 11 -47.44 -17.93 27.65
C LEU A 11 -46.29 -17.85 28.67
N MET A 12 -45.06 -18.02 28.20
CA MET A 12 -43.91 -17.27 28.68
C MET A 12 -42.99 -16.99 27.49
N LEU A 13 -43.13 -15.78 26.99
CA LEU A 13 -42.29 -15.15 25.98
C LEU A 13 -40.95 -14.82 26.66
N SER A 14 -39.88 -15.55 26.34
CA SER A 14 -38.52 -15.11 26.67
C SER A 14 -37.72 -14.99 25.38
N MET A 15 -37.51 -13.73 24.98
CA MET A 15 -36.59 -13.33 23.94
C MET A 15 -35.18 -13.84 24.28
N LEU A 16 -34.67 -14.81 23.52
CA LEU A 16 -33.23 -14.99 23.44
C LEU A 16 -32.70 -13.93 22.45
N VAL A 17 -32.30 -12.81 23.07
CA VAL A 17 -31.12 -11.99 22.75
C VAL A 17 -30.63 -12.16 21.32
N GLY A 18 -30.97 -11.19 20.47
CA GLY A 18 -30.13 -10.87 19.34
C GLY A 18 -28.74 -10.56 19.88
N ALA A 19 -27.74 -11.34 19.50
CA ALA A 19 -26.35 -10.93 19.66
C ALA A 19 -26.16 -9.70 18.78
N SER A 20 -26.44 -8.52 19.35
CA SER A 20 -25.93 -7.27 18.83
C SER A 20 -24.42 -7.40 18.85
N ILE A 21 -23.85 -7.65 17.68
CA ILE A 21 -22.44 -7.37 17.42
C ILE A 21 -22.25 -5.92 17.89
N PRO A 22 -21.37 -5.63 18.84
CA PRO A 22 -21.10 -4.24 19.15
C PRO A 22 -20.58 -3.63 17.85
N ALA A 23 -21.30 -2.66 17.31
CA ALA A 23 -20.74 -1.76 16.33
C ALA A 23 -19.47 -1.23 17.00
N ALA A 24 -18.31 -1.63 16.48
CA ALA A 24 -17.05 -1.05 16.87
C ALA A 24 -17.23 0.45 16.65
N GLU A 25 -17.41 1.19 17.74
CA GLU A 25 -17.39 2.63 17.72
C GLU A 25 -16.03 2.98 17.13
N ALA A 26 -16.04 3.44 15.88
CA ALA A 26 -14.88 4.02 15.23
C ALA A 26 -14.59 5.33 15.97
N SER A 27 -13.96 5.18 17.14
CA SER A 27 -13.37 6.27 17.90
C SER A 27 -12.27 6.83 17.02
N GLY A 28 -12.59 7.95 16.37
CA GLY A 28 -11.68 8.73 15.57
C GLY A 28 -10.48 9.15 16.40
N THR A 29 -9.37 8.48 16.15
CA THR A 29 -8.05 9.10 16.12
C THR A 29 -7.34 8.49 14.93
N ASP A 30 -7.35 9.21 13.81
CA ASP A 30 -6.51 8.90 12.66
C ASP A 30 -5.04 9.14 13.07
N GLN A 31 -4.50 8.17 13.81
CA GLN A 31 -3.08 8.08 14.18
C GLN A 31 -2.35 7.30 13.10
N HIS A 32 -2.39 7.77 11.85
CA HIS A 32 -1.25 7.59 10.97
C HIS A 32 -0.43 8.88 10.99
N SER A 33 -0.04 9.29 12.20
CA SER A 33 1.02 10.27 12.40
C SER A 33 2.24 9.73 11.70
N GLY A 34 2.72 10.49 10.72
CA GLY A 34 3.90 10.17 9.95
C GLY A 34 5.03 9.57 10.74
N ASP A 35 5.61 8.49 10.20
CA ASP A 35 6.78 7.85 10.79
C ASP A 35 7.96 8.84 10.82
N PRO A 36 8.36 9.34 12.02
CA PRO A 36 9.49 10.25 12.13
C PRO A 36 10.81 9.55 11.77
N GLU A 37 10.87 8.22 11.83
CA GLU A 37 12.05 7.43 11.47
C GLU A 37 12.39 7.56 9.97
N CYS A 38 11.40 7.72 9.09
CA CYS A 38 11.63 7.94 7.66
C CYS A 38 12.42 9.24 7.37
N ALA A 39 12.28 10.28 8.20
CA ALA A 39 12.90 11.59 7.96
C ALA A 39 14.41 11.58 8.24
N GLU A 40 14.86 10.81 9.23
CA GLU A 40 16.26 10.78 9.67
C GLU A 40 17.16 9.86 8.84
N ARG A 41 16.58 9.00 7.99
CA ARG A 41 17.30 7.92 7.29
C ARG A 41 18.08 8.35 6.05
N LEU A 42 18.03 9.61 5.62
CA LEU A 42 18.76 10.11 4.45
C LEU A 42 19.31 11.53 4.67
N ASP A 43 20.62 11.70 4.55
CA ASP A 43 21.33 12.99 4.73
C ASP A 43 21.55 13.77 3.41
N SER A 44 21.07 13.29 2.25
CA SER A 44 21.27 13.98 0.95
C SER A 44 20.28 13.56 -0.14
N SER A 45 19.91 14.49 -1.03
CA SER A 45 19.11 14.18 -2.22
C SER A 45 19.87 13.29 -3.20
N MET A 46 19.32 12.12 -3.53
CA MET A 46 19.93 11.15 -4.45
C MET A 46 19.24 11.22 -5.82
N MET A 47 20.01 11.42 -6.88
CA MET A 47 19.46 11.52 -8.24
C MET A 47 19.05 10.15 -8.82
N THR A 48 19.75 9.07 -8.44
CA THR A 48 19.35 7.69 -8.80
C THR A 48 19.82 6.73 -7.74
N MET A 49 18.90 6.01 -7.12
CA MET A 49 19.17 4.88 -6.25
C MET A 49 19.20 3.58 -7.07
N ARG A 50 20.18 2.72 -6.79
CA ARG A 50 20.34 1.43 -7.46
C ARG A 50 20.49 0.33 -6.42
N TYR A 51 19.55 -0.60 -6.44
CA TYR A 51 19.54 -1.78 -5.58
C TYR A 51 20.05 -3.01 -6.33
N ASP A 52 20.63 -3.98 -5.63
CA ASP A 52 20.75 -5.33 -6.16
C ASP A 52 19.44 -6.07 -5.87
N PHE A 53 18.76 -6.57 -6.91
CA PHE A 53 17.49 -7.26 -6.72
C PHE A 53 17.73 -8.57 -5.98
N THR A 54 16.96 -8.78 -4.91
CA THR A 54 16.92 -10.02 -4.14
C THR A 54 15.45 -10.33 -3.86
N HIS A 55 15.07 -11.61 -3.89
CA HIS A 55 13.73 -12.01 -3.48
C HIS A 55 13.54 -11.83 -1.97
N ASP A 56 12.30 -11.66 -1.54
CA ASP A 56 11.91 -11.63 -0.12
C ASP A 56 12.58 -10.52 0.72
N VAL A 57 13.02 -9.43 0.07
CA VAL A 57 13.50 -8.22 0.75
C VAL A 57 12.56 -7.03 0.51
N VAL A 58 12.55 -6.10 1.45
CA VAL A 58 11.83 -4.83 1.34
C VAL A 58 12.80 -3.75 0.90
N PHE A 59 12.47 -3.04 -0.18
CA PHE A 59 13.24 -1.90 -0.66
C PHE A 59 12.67 -0.59 -0.11
N ASP A 60 13.49 0.18 0.59
CA ASP A 60 13.09 1.51 1.04
C ASP A 60 13.19 2.52 -0.10
N VAL A 61 12.09 3.19 -0.40
CA VAL A 61 12.02 4.21 -1.46
C VAL A 61 11.59 5.53 -0.85
N PHE A 62 12.51 6.48 -0.88
CA PHE A 62 12.30 7.79 -0.29
C PHE A 62 11.80 8.79 -1.31
N THR A 63 10.71 9.45 -0.94
CA THR A 63 10.00 10.46 -1.72
C THR A 63 9.98 11.77 -0.93
N ARG A 64 9.52 12.85 -1.56
CA ARG A 64 9.25 14.11 -0.88
C ARG A 64 7.99 14.77 -1.44
N PRO A 65 7.31 15.63 -0.66
CA PRO A 65 6.21 16.41 -1.19
C PRO A 65 6.70 17.36 -2.28
N GLY A 66 5.94 17.46 -3.37
CA GLY A 66 6.31 18.25 -4.55
C GLY A 66 7.33 17.58 -5.48
N GLY A 67 8.04 16.54 -5.03
CA GLY A 67 8.90 15.69 -5.85
C GLY A 67 8.15 14.63 -6.65
N MET A 68 8.86 13.88 -7.49
CA MET A 68 8.33 12.75 -8.24
C MET A 68 9.39 11.65 -8.37
N THR A 69 9.21 10.55 -7.65
CA THR A 69 10.13 9.41 -7.69
C THR A 69 9.72 8.45 -8.81
N GLU A 70 10.65 8.12 -9.70
CA GLU A 70 10.44 7.18 -10.80
C GLU A 70 11.03 5.81 -10.43
N ILE A 71 10.18 4.80 -10.32
CA ILE A 71 10.58 3.41 -10.08
C ILE A 71 10.62 2.70 -11.43
N VAL A 72 11.80 2.28 -11.90
CA VAL A 72 12.00 1.70 -13.24
C VAL A 72 12.25 0.20 -13.14
N LEU A 73 11.42 -0.59 -13.83
CA LEU A 73 11.52 -2.04 -13.86
C LEU A 73 12.52 -2.52 -14.94
N GLU A 74 12.79 -3.83 -14.99
CA GLU A 74 13.62 -4.41 -16.03
C GLU A 74 13.02 -4.15 -17.43
N PRO A 75 13.81 -3.86 -18.47
CA PRO A 75 13.31 -3.85 -19.84
C PRO A 75 12.59 -5.16 -20.20
N GLY A 76 11.37 -5.03 -20.71
CA GLY A 76 10.49 -6.14 -21.09
C GLY A 76 9.77 -6.82 -19.93
N GLU A 77 9.90 -6.32 -18.70
CA GLU A 77 9.11 -6.74 -17.55
C GLU A 77 7.79 -5.96 -17.50
N LYS A 78 6.70 -6.65 -17.17
CA LYS A 78 5.33 -6.11 -17.22
C LYS A 78 4.63 -6.24 -15.88
N ILE A 79 4.07 -5.13 -15.40
CA ILE A 79 3.24 -5.07 -14.21
C ILE A 79 1.95 -5.85 -14.46
N VAL A 80 1.69 -6.81 -13.57
CA VAL A 80 0.46 -7.60 -13.50
C VAL A 80 -0.49 -6.98 -12.48
N SER A 81 0.03 -6.60 -11.31
CA SER A 81 -0.75 -5.97 -10.26
C SER A 81 0.10 -5.00 -9.43
N MET A 82 -0.53 -4.01 -8.82
CA MET A 82 0.17 -3.04 -7.97
C MET A 82 -0.64 -2.69 -6.71
N PRO A 83 -0.74 -3.61 -5.73
CA PRO A 83 -1.42 -3.34 -4.47
C PRO A 83 -0.72 -2.25 -3.68
N PHE A 84 -1.51 -1.30 -3.17
CA PHE A 84 -1.02 -0.18 -2.39
C PHE A 84 -1.75 -0.09 -1.04
N ALA A 85 -0.97 0.03 0.04
CA ALA A 85 -1.49 0.08 1.41
C ALA A 85 -1.53 1.51 1.99
N GLY A 86 -1.21 2.54 1.20
CA GLY A 86 -1.32 3.93 1.62
C GLY A 86 -2.66 4.57 1.24
N ALA A 87 -2.91 5.77 1.77
CA ALA A 87 -4.10 6.53 1.42
C ALA A 87 -3.90 7.34 0.12
N GLU A 88 -4.89 7.31 -0.78
CA GLU A 88 -4.84 7.96 -2.11
C GLU A 88 -4.76 9.49 -2.04
N ASP A 89 -5.21 10.10 -0.94
CA ASP A 89 -5.08 11.54 -0.71
C ASP A 89 -3.65 11.97 -0.32
N ARG A 90 -2.82 11.02 0.12
CA ARG A 90 -1.41 11.23 0.49
C ARG A 90 -0.45 10.91 -0.66
N TRP A 91 -0.86 10.07 -1.60
CA TRP A 91 0.00 9.54 -2.65
C TRP A 91 -0.72 9.50 -4.00
N LYS A 92 -0.01 9.90 -5.05
CA LYS A 92 -0.42 9.62 -6.43
C LYS A 92 0.60 8.71 -7.09
N MET A 93 0.09 7.66 -7.72
CA MET A 93 0.88 6.74 -8.51
C MET A 93 0.34 6.66 -9.93
N ILE A 94 1.25 6.62 -10.90
CA ILE A 94 0.92 6.43 -12.30
C ILE A 94 1.87 5.36 -12.85
N VAL A 95 1.32 4.35 -13.50
CA VAL A 95 2.11 3.45 -14.34
C VAL A 95 2.30 4.11 -15.71
N ASP A 96 3.54 4.15 -16.15
CA ASP A 96 3.91 4.67 -17.47
C ASP A 96 4.85 3.67 -18.17
N GLU A 97 5.00 3.80 -19.48
CA GLU A 97 5.75 2.87 -20.31
C GLU A 97 6.65 3.62 -21.28
N SER A 98 7.90 3.16 -21.41
CA SER A 98 8.86 3.76 -22.34
C SER A 98 8.45 3.54 -23.79
N ARG A 99 9.01 4.37 -24.68
CA ARG A 99 8.90 4.21 -26.13
C ARG A 99 10.22 3.62 -26.65
N GLY A 100 10.15 2.49 -27.34
CA GLY A 100 11.32 1.83 -27.93
C GLY A 100 11.05 0.36 -28.26
N ASP A 101 12.06 -0.31 -28.82
CA ASP A 101 11.96 -1.70 -29.27
C ASP A 101 11.67 -2.67 -28.11
N THR A 102 12.23 -2.39 -26.92
CA THR A 102 11.91 -3.10 -25.69
C THR A 102 11.19 -2.16 -24.75
N LEU A 103 9.89 -2.41 -24.56
CA LEU A 103 9.06 -1.65 -23.62
C LEU A 103 9.61 -1.79 -22.20
N GLN A 104 9.67 -0.69 -21.48
CA GLN A 104 10.13 -0.65 -20.09
C GLN A 104 9.10 0.10 -19.26
N GLN A 105 8.43 -0.62 -18.36
CA GLN A 105 7.42 -0.05 -17.48
C GLN A 105 8.07 0.61 -16.27
N ARG A 106 7.40 1.65 -15.78
CA ARG A 106 7.81 2.43 -14.62
C ARG A 106 6.62 2.88 -13.80
N VAL A 107 6.84 3.11 -12.52
CA VAL A 107 5.85 3.69 -11.60
C VAL A 107 6.33 5.08 -11.18
N LEU A 108 5.53 6.10 -11.47
CA LEU A 108 5.76 7.47 -11.03
C LEU A 108 5.04 7.69 -9.71
N VAL A 109 5.77 7.99 -8.64
CA VAL A 109 5.25 8.17 -7.28
C VAL A 109 5.42 9.61 -6.84
N ARG A 110 4.31 10.23 -6.41
CA ARG A 110 4.29 11.57 -5.81
C ARG A 110 3.62 11.53 -4.45
N ALA A 111 4.31 12.02 -3.43
CA ALA A 111 3.73 12.29 -2.12
C ALA A 111 3.14 13.70 -2.05
N TYR A 112 2.08 13.87 -1.25
CA TYR A 112 1.39 15.15 -1.02
C TYR A 112 1.50 15.68 0.40
N ARG A 113 2.02 14.88 1.34
CA ARG A 113 2.17 15.23 2.76
C ARG A 113 3.56 14.83 3.22
N HIS A 114 4.15 15.64 4.10
CA HIS A 114 5.38 15.27 4.80
C HIS A 114 5.10 14.17 5.81
N ASN A 115 6.15 13.45 6.22
CA ASN A 115 6.10 12.43 7.27
C ASN A 115 4.96 11.46 6.97
N CYS A 116 5.12 10.62 5.97
CA CYS A 116 4.18 9.54 5.72
C CYS A 116 4.93 8.34 5.18
N SER A 117 4.43 7.16 5.52
CA SER A 117 4.94 5.89 5.02
C SER A 117 3.80 5.01 4.54
N ALA A 118 4.08 4.13 3.59
CA ALA A 118 3.13 3.19 3.03
C ALA A 118 3.83 1.98 2.42
N GLY A 119 3.17 0.81 2.47
CA GLY A 119 3.58 -0.36 1.70
C GLY A 119 3.10 -0.26 0.25
N LEU A 120 3.97 -0.61 -0.68
CA LEU A 120 3.68 -0.79 -2.10
C LEU A 120 4.19 -2.16 -2.53
N MET A 121 3.33 -2.94 -3.17
CA MET A 121 3.73 -4.14 -3.89
C MET A 121 3.61 -3.90 -5.39
N ILE A 122 4.62 -4.29 -6.15
CA ILE A 122 4.57 -4.33 -7.62
C ILE A 122 4.77 -5.78 -8.02
N GLU A 123 3.71 -6.42 -8.47
CA GLU A 123 3.76 -7.77 -9.03
C GLU A 123 3.91 -7.66 -10.55
N THR A 124 4.90 -8.35 -11.10
CA THR A 124 5.18 -8.37 -12.52
C THR A 124 5.09 -9.79 -13.08
N ASP A 125 5.30 -9.94 -14.37
CA ASP A 125 5.47 -11.24 -15.04
C ASP A 125 6.79 -11.96 -14.68
N ARG A 126 7.69 -11.32 -13.93
CA ARG A 126 8.99 -11.89 -13.53
C ARG A 126 9.24 -11.91 -12.03
N ARG A 127 8.73 -10.93 -11.28
CA ARG A 127 9.14 -10.63 -9.90
C ARG A 127 8.00 -10.04 -9.08
N LEU A 128 8.18 -10.08 -7.77
CA LEU A 128 7.39 -9.34 -6.81
C LEU A 128 8.32 -8.36 -6.07
N TYR A 129 8.04 -7.07 -6.19
CA TYR A 129 8.78 -6.02 -5.48
C TYR A 129 8.00 -5.63 -4.25
N HIS A 130 8.61 -5.79 -3.07
CA HIS A 130 8.11 -5.24 -1.82
C HIS A 130 8.81 -3.91 -1.54
N ILE A 131 8.04 -2.83 -1.48
CA ILE A 131 8.56 -1.48 -1.34
C ILE A 131 7.96 -0.84 -0.10
N ASN A 132 8.82 -0.29 0.75
CA ASN A 132 8.43 0.63 1.79
C ASN A 132 8.62 2.06 1.25
N LEU A 133 7.51 2.75 0.99
CA LEU A 133 7.53 4.15 0.61
C LEU A 133 7.64 5.00 1.86
N CYS A 134 8.63 5.89 1.88
CA CYS A 134 8.84 6.88 2.93
C CYS A 134 8.77 8.29 2.31
N CYS A 135 8.14 9.24 2.99
CA CYS A 135 8.14 10.64 2.59
C CYS A 135 8.95 11.47 3.60
N SER A 136 10.09 11.98 3.16
CA SER A 136 11.00 12.82 3.94
C SER A 136 10.96 14.28 3.44
N SER A 137 11.33 15.24 4.29
CA SER A 137 11.40 16.66 3.95
C SER A 137 12.67 17.02 3.18
N ASP A 138 13.78 16.32 3.43
CA ASP A 138 15.12 16.84 3.12
C ASP A 138 15.80 16.06 1.99
N ALA A 139 15.56 14.75 1.94
CA ALA A 139 16.19 13.84 0.99
C ALA A 139 15.18 12.92 0.33
N TRP A 140 15.40 12.66 -0.96
CA TRP A 140 14.50 11.86 -1.78
C TRP A 140 15.26 11.25 -2.96
N MET A 141 14.66 10.22 -3.57
CA MET A 141 15.19 9.54 -4.73
C MET A 141 14.42 10.00 -5.97
N GLU A 142 15.11 10.62 -6.93
CA GLU A 142 14.50 10.96 -8.22
C GLU A 142 14.14 9.72 -9.03
N ARG A 143 15.03 8.72 -9.00
CA ARG A 143 14.88 7.47 -9.74
C ARG A 143 15.35 6.29 -8.90
N VAL A 144 14.64 5.17 -8.99
CA VAL A 144 14.98 3.88 -8.37
C VAL A 144 15.08 2.83 -9.46
N VAL A 145 16.19 2.10 -9.49
CA VAL A 145 16.45 1.01 -10.44
C VAL A 145 17.05 -0.20 -9.71
N TRP A 146 17.00 -1.37 -10.35
CA TRP A 146 17.62 -2.58 -9.83
C TRP A 146 18.67 -3.15 -10.77
N ASN A 147 19.67 -3.82 -10.19
CA ASN A 147 20.54 -4.76 -10.88
C ASN A 147 19.95 -6.17 -10.75
N TYR A 148 19.81 -6.84 -11.89
CA TYR A 148 19.37 -8.23 -11.97
C TYR A 148 20.59 -9.05 -12.34
N ARG A 149 21.29 -9.58 -11.33
CA ARG A 149 22.42 -10.50 -11.54
C ARG A 149 21.97 -11.94 -11.36
#